data_AF-A0A087H9H5-F1
#
_entry.id   AF-A0A087H9H5-F1
#
_cell.length_a   1.000
_cell.length_b   1.000
_cell.length_c   1.000
_cell.angle_alpha   90.00
_cell.angle_beta   90.00
_cell.angle_gamma   90.00
#
_symmetry.space_group_name_H-M   'P 1'
#
loop_
_entity.id
_entity.type
_entity.pdbx_description
1 polymer ?
#
loop_
_entity_poly.entity_id
_entity_poly.type
_entity_poly.pdbx_seq_one_letter_code
_entity_poly.pdbx_strand_id
1 'polypeptide(L)'
;MHKRNFDTAPKDKEQVKYVVVKGALGVKVAEDLFYVLEKEMSIDTPYYLEKDIMQAMLKILQSIIRMLMKEFFFGGSYMKLHEGGTIYTSFQG
;
A
#
# COMPACT_ATOMS: atom_id res chain seq x y z
N MET A 1 -2.57 -21.65 17.38
CA MET A 1 -1.25 -22.01 17.95
C MET A 1 -1.16 -23.49 18.32
N HIS A 2 -0.16 -24.21 17.80
CA HIS A 2 0.32 -25.49 18.35
C HIS A 2 0.34 -25.40 19.88
N LYS A 3 0.07 -26.49 20.61
CA LYS A 3 0.15 -26.49 22.09
C LYS A 3 1.46 -25.79 22.47
N ARG A 4 1.36 -24.62 23.14
CA ARG A 4 2.50 -23.70 23.27
C ARG A 4 3.64 -24.45 23.94
N ASN A 5 4.67 -24.80 23.19
CA ASN A 5 5.88 -25.36 23.74
C ASN A 5 6.77 -24.19 24.10
N PHE A 6 6.93 -23.95 25.41
CA PHE A 6 7.72 -22.82 25.93
C PHE A 6 9.18 -22.88 25.44
N ASP A 7 9.68 -24.09 25.18
CA ASP A 7 11.06 -24.31 24.72
C ASP A 7 11.30 -23.88 23.27
N THR A 8 10.24 -23.74 22.47
CA THR A 8 10.33 -23.33 21.06
C THR A 8 9.70 -21.95 20.81
N ALA A 9 9.38 -21.22 21.87
CA ALA A 9 8.81 -19.88 21.73
C ALA A 9 9.87 -18.89 21.19
N PRO A 10 9.48 -17.98 20.29
CA PRO A 10 10.39 -16.94 19.81
C PRO A 10 10.91 -16.07 20.96
N LYS A 11 12.20 -15.74 20.93
CA LYS A 11 12.81 -14.80 21.90
C LYS A 11 12.41 -13.36 21.56
N ASP A 12 12.53 -12.45 22.53
CA ASP A 12 12.07 -11.04 22.44
C ASP A 12 12.54 -10.22 21.22
N LYS A 13 13.54 -10.68 20.46
CA LYS A 13 14.08 -9.98 19.29
C LYS A 13 14.01 -10.78 18.00
N GLU A 14 13.39 -11.96 18.03
CA GLU A 14 13.24 -12.81 16.86
C GLU A 14 12.01 -12.38 16.07
N GLN A 15 12.18 -12.25 14.75
CA GLN A 15 11.05 -11.98 13.86
C GLN A 15 10.17 -13.23 13.76
N VAL A 16 8.89 -13.06 14.07
CA VAL A 16 7.89 -14.12 13.97
C VAL A 16 7.16 -14.00 12.65
N LYS A 17 7.17 -15.07 11.86
CA LYS A 17 6.38 -15.15 10.63
C LYS A 17 4.95 -15.54 11.00
N TYR A 18 3.98 -14.80 10.49
CA TYR A 18 2.56 -15.07 10.71
C TYR A 18 1.76 -14.73 9.46
N VAL A 19 0.54 -15.25 9.40
CA VAL A 19 -0.46 -14.88 8.40
C VAL A 19 -1.77 -14.55 9.08
N VAL A 20 -2.56 -13.68 8.44
CA VAL A 20 -3.90 -13.32 8.88
C VAL A 20 -4.88 -14.28 8.23
N VAL A 21 -5.55 -15.06 9.07
CA VAL A 21 -6.56 -16.02 8.66
C VAL A 21 -7.95 -15.47 8.92
N LYS A 22 -8.92 -16.00 8.17
CA LYS A 22 -10.32 -15.65 8.33
C LYS A 22 -10.84 -16.26 9.63
N GLY A 23 -11.06 -15.44 10.65
CA GLY A 23 -11.61 -15.88 11.92
C GLY A 23 -13.14 -16.01 11.90
N ALA A 24 -13.69 -16.62 12.95
CA ALA A 24 -15.12 -16.66 13.17
C ALA A 24 -15.67 -15.23 13.33
N LEU A 25 -16.86 -14.98 12.78
CA LEU A 25 -17.56 -13.69 12.86
C LEU A 25 -16.79 -12.48 12.30
N GLY A 26 -15.87 -12.70 11.35
CA GLY A 26 -15.12 -11.62 10.71
C GLY A 26 -14.01 -11.01 11.58
N VAL A 27 -13.70 -11.65 12.71
CA VAL A 27 -12.55 -11.28 13.54
C VAL A 27 -11.26 -11.68 12.80
N LYS A 28 -10.34 -10.74 12.70
CA LYS A 28 -9.02 -10.95 12.08
C LYS A 28 -8.11 -11.63 13.09
N VAL A 29 -7.53 -12.76 12.73
CA VAL A 29 -6.67 -13.54 13.62
C VAL A 29 -5.32 -13.75 12.94
N ALA A 30 -4.24 -13.37 13.62
CA ALA A 30 -2.89 -13.69 13.19
C ALA A 30 -2.49 -15.07 13.74
N GLU A 31 -2.03 -15.96 12.87
CA GLU A 31 -1.61 -17.32 13.22
C GLU A 31 -0.28 -17.69 12.57
N ASP A 32 0.36 -18.70 13.14
CA ASP A 32 1.61 -19.27 12.65
C ASP A 32 1.41 -20.06 11.34
N LEU A 33 2.39 -19.98 10.43
CA LEU A 33 2.34 -20.62 9.11
C LEU A 33 2.19 -22.15 9.20
N PHE A 34 2.90 -22.81 10.11
CA PHE A 34 2.80 -24.26 10.25
C PHE A 34 1.43 -24.67 10.77
N TYR A 35 0.89 -23.93 11.75
CA TYR A 35 -0.45 -24.20 12.26
C TYR A 35 -1.53 -24.03 11.18
N VAL A 36 -1.40 -22.99 10.35
CA VAL A 36 -2.31 -22.73 9.23
C VAL A 36 -2.25 -23.83 8.18
N LEU A 37 -1.05 -24.32 7.85
CA LEU A 37 -0.88 -25.44 6.92
C LEU A 37 -1.42 -26.76 7.48
N GLU A 38 -1.12 -27.07 8.75
CA GLU A 38 -1.55 -28.31 9.41
C GLU A 38 -3.08 -28.39 9.55
N LYS A 39 -3.74 -27.24 9.78
CA LYS A 39 -5.20 -27.15 9.94
C LYS A 39 -5.93 -26.69 8.67
N GLU A 40 -5.22 -26.55 7.56
CA GLU A 40 -5.76 -26.10 6.27
C GLU A 40 -6.63 -24.84 6.39
N MET A 41 -6.19 -23.89 7.22
CA MET A 41 -6.98 -22.70 7.52
C MET A 41 -7.04 -21.76 6.31
N SER A 42 -8.22 -21.20 6.06
CA SER A 42 -8.41 -20.21 4.99
C SER A 42 -7.80 -18.86 5.34
N ILE A 43 -7.01 -18.30 4.42
CA ILE A 43 -6.40 -16.97 4.52
C ILE A 43 -7.45 -15.88 4.29
N ASP A 44 -7.36 -14.77 5.03
CA ASP A 44 -8.22 -13.59 4.83
C ASP A 44 -7.70 -12.75 3.64
N THR A 45 -8.10 -13.12 2.42
CA THR A 45 -7.64 -12.41 1.21
C THR A 45 -8.09 -10.95 1.13
N PRO A 46 -9.33 -10.55 1.51
CA PRO A 46 -9.70 -9.13 1.55
C PRO A 46 -8.79 -8.29 2.45
N TYR A 47 -8.37 -8.83 3.60
CA TYR A 47 -7.45 -8.13 4.50
C TYR A 47 -6.15 -7.70 3.81
N TYR A 48 -5.49 -8.63 3.12
CA TYR A 48 -4.22 -8.35 2.44
C TYR A 48 -4.38 -7.44 1.23
N LEU A 49 -5.48 -7.61 0.50
CA LEU A 49 -5.79 -6.75 -0.64
C LEU A 49 -5.93 -5.29 -0.18
N GLU A 50 -6.66 -5.04 0.90
CA GLU A 50 -6.92 -3.70 1.41
C GLU A 50 -5.74 -3.06 2.12
N LYS A 51 -5.04 -3.82 2.96
CA LYS A 51 -4.01 -3.25 3.84
C LYS A 51 -2.68 -3.03 3.15
N ASP A 52 -2.27 -3.96 2.30
CA ASP A 52 -0.91 -3.95 1.76
C ASP A 52 -0.94 -3.60 0.27
N ILE A 53 -1.66 -4.40 -0.52
CA ILE A 53 -1.59 -4.34 -1.98
C ILE A 53 -2.21 -3.04 -2.51
N MET A 54 -3.46 -2.74 -2.15
CA MET A 54 -4.15 -1.55 -2.66
C MET A 54 -3.45 -0.25 -2.23
N GLN A 55 -2.98 -0.14 -0.99
CA GLN A 55 -2.29 1.06 -0.51
C GLN A 55 -0.97 1.28 -1.26
N ALA A 56 -0.18 0.22 -1.47
CA ALA A 56 1.06 0.31 -2.23
C ALA A 56 0.79 0.72 -3.69
N MET A 57 -0.19 0.09 -4.35
CA MET A 57 -0.58 0.43 -5.72
C MET A 57 -1.06 1.87 -5.85
N LEU A 58 -1.94 2.32 -4.95
CA LEU A 58 -2.44 3.70 -4.94
C LEU A 58 -1.31 4.71 -4.78
N LYS A 59 -0.33 4.43 -3.90
CA LYS A 59 0.83 5.30 -3.72
C LYS A 59 1.66 5.43 -5.01
N ILE A 60 1.89 4.32 -5.71
CA ILE A 60 2.61 4.31 -6.99
C ILE A 60 1.83 5.11 -8.04
N LEU A 61 0.53 4.84 -8.18
CA LEU A 61 -0.32 5.53 -9.15
C LEU A 61 -0.39 7.04 -8.87
N GLN A 62 -0.57 7.44 -7.60
CA GLN A 62 -0.56 8.84 -7.19
C GLN A 62 0.78 9.52 -7.52
N SER A 63 1.91 8.83 -7.31
CA SER A 63 3.23 9.34 -7.66
C SER A 63 3.37 9.58 -9.16
N ILE A 64 2.93 8.63 -9.98
CA ILE A 64 2.95 8.74 -11.45
C ILE A 64 2.05 9.90 -11.91
N ILE A 65 0.83 9.99 -11.39
CA ILE A 65 -0.10 11.08 -11.75
C ILE A 65 0.50 12.44 -11.39
N ARG A 66 1.07 12.59 -10.18
CA ARG A 66 1.72 13.85 -9.77
C ARG A 66 2.89 14.22 -10.68
N MET A 67 3.71 13.25 -11.07
CA MET A 67 4.82 13.46 -11.99
C MET A 67 4.32 13.92 -13.36
N LEU A 68 3.34 13.22 -13.94
CA LEU A 68 2.77 13.57 -15.24
C LEU A 68 2.08 14.94 -15.23
N MET A 69 1.34 15.26 -14.16
CA MET A 69 0.76 16.59 -13.98
C MET A 69 1.85 17.65 -13.89
N LYS A 70 2.94 17.39 -13.16
CA LYS A 70 4.05 18.35 -13.08
C LYS A 70 4.67 18.60 -14.46
N GLU A 71 4.97 17.55 -15.22
CA GLU A 71 5.49 17.70 -16.59
C GLU A 71 4.51 18.43 -17.51
N PHE A 72 3.22 18.12 -17.43
CA PHE A 72 2.20 18.77 -18.26
C PHE A 72 2.00 20.26 -17.93
N PHE A 73 1.91 20.60 -16.64
CA PHE A 73 1.64 21.98 -16.19
C PHE A 73 2.90 22.87 -16.10
N PHE A 74 4.08 22.30 -15.84
CA PHE A 74 5.33 23.06 -15.70
C PHE A 74 6.30 22.88 -16.89
N GLY A 75 6.20 21.78 -17.65
CA GLY A 75 6.93 21.60 -18.91
C GLY A 75 6.29 22.36 -20.09
N GLY A 76 5.02 22.75 -19.95
CA GLY A 76 4.31 23.64 -20.85
C GLY A 76 4.47 25.10 -20.44
N SER A 77 5.54 25.74 -20.88
CA SER A 77 5.63 27.20 -20.92
C SER A 77 4.46 27.78 -21.74
N TYR A 78 3.45 28.31 -21.05
CA TYR A 78 2.45 29.30 -21.48
C TYR A 78 1.60 28.94 -22.71
N MET A 79 0.35 28.50 -22.49
CA MET A 79 -0.70 28.74 -23.49
C MET A 79 -1.03 30.24 -23.49
N LYS A 80 -0.34 30.99 -24.36
CA LYS A 80 -0.75 32.35 -24.71
C LYS A 80 -1.97 32.27 -25.61
N LEU A 81 -3.13 32.60 -25.07
CA LEU A 81 -4.27 32.97 -25.90
C LEU A 81 -3.95 34.32 -26.52
N HIS A 82 -3.62 34.32 -27.81
CA HIS A 82 -3.44 35.53 -28.59
C HIS A 82 -4.78 35.93 -29.22
N GLU A 83 -5.41 36.96 -28.66
CA GLU A 83 -6.17 37.91 -29.47
C GLU A 83 -5.43 39.25 -29.39
N GLY A 84 -4.79 39.63 -30.50
CA GLY A 84 -4.13 40.95 -30.60
C GLY A 84 -2.71 41.04 -30.03
N GLY A 85 -1.77 40.24 -30.54
CA GLY A 85 -0.41 40.69 -30.86
C GLY A 85 0.52 41.32 -29.79
N THR A 86 0.23 41.30 -28.49
CA THR A 86 1.21 41.74 -27.48
C THR A 86 1.20 40.84 -26.26
N ILE A 87 2.36 40.30 -25.92
CA ILE A 87 2.53 39.33 -24.85
C ILE A 87 3.16 40.05 -23.65
N TYR A 88 2.45 40.10 -22.54
CA TYR A 88 3.03 40.37 -21.23
C TYR A 88 3.21 39.05 -20.48
N THR A 89 4.43 38.74 -20.05
CA THR A 89 4.70 37.68 -19.07
C THR A 89 5.08 38.36 -17.76
N SER A 90 4.14 38.43 -16.82
CA SER A 90 4.46 38.81 -15.44
C SER A 90 4.96 37.56 -14.68
N PHE A 91 6.17 37.67 -14.14
CA PHE A 91 6.74 36.74 -13.18
C PHE A 91 6.50 37.34 -11.79
N GLN A 92 5.75 36.65 -10.92
CA GLN A 92 5.80 36.88 -9.48
C GLN A 92 6.21 35.56 -8.82
N GLY A 93 7.42 35.57 -8.27
CA GLY A 93 8.09 34.47 -7.57
C GLY A 93 9.48 34.90 -7.17
#